data_AF-A0A4Q5ZXB4-F1
#
_entry.id   AF-A0A4Q5ZXB4-F1
#
_cell.length_a   1.000
_cell.length_b   1.000
_cell.length_c   1.000
_cell.angle_alpha   90.00
_cell.angle_beta   90.00
_cell.angle_gamma   90.00
#
_symmetry.space_group_name_H-M   'P 1'
#
loop_
_entity.id
_entity.type
_entity.pdbx_description
1 polymer ?
#
loop_
_entity_poly.entity_id
_entity_poly.type
_entity_poly.pdbx_seq_one_letter_code
_entity_poly.pdbx_strand_id
1 'polypeptide(L)'
;AIRMAGVGRVVTPEMRVRLDAKEDSIQKRYAYERASVSDIVKHIDYIVRLVGIDHVGIGSDFDGGGGVNGLEDVSEIEALTLELVRKGYSEQDIAKIWGGNLLRVLGQAKVTQ
;
A
#
# COMPACT_ATOMS: atom_id res chain seq x y z
N ALA A 1 -25.09 9.69 -18.88
CA ALA A 1 -23.76 10.25 -18.57
C ALA A 1 -23.70 10.60 -17.09
N ILE A 2 -22.89 9.88 -16.29
CA ILE A 2 -22.72 10.21 -14.87
C ILE A 2 -21.73 11.38 -14.79
N ARG A 3 -22.21 12.53 -14.33
CA ARG A 3 -21.37 13.72 -14.10
C ARG A 3 -20.59 13.50 -12.81
N MET A 4 -19.29 13.21 -12.93
CA MET A 4 -18.38 13.10 -11.79
C MET A 4 -18.15 14.51 -11.19
N ALA A 5 -18.94 14.87 -10.18
CA ALA A 5 -18.87 16.16 -9.51
C ALA A 5 -17.61 16.26 -8.62
N GLY A 6 -16.43 16.46 -9.18
CA GLY A 6 -15.23 16.64 -8.36
C GLY A 6 -13.89 16.62 -9.09
N VAL A 7 -13.82 16.07 -10.29
CA VAL A 7 -12.57 16.02 -11.06
C VAL A 7 -12.22 17.44 -11.54
N GLY A 8 -11.16 18.04 -10.97
CA GLY A 8 -10.62 19.34 -11.37
C GLY A 8 -10.90 20.54 -10.45
N ARG A 9 -11.38 20.35 -9.21
CA ARG A 9 -11.48 21.48 -8.26
C ARG A 9 -10.09 21.91 -7.76
N VAL A 10 -9.74 23.17 -7.99
CA VAL A 10 -8.55 23.79 -7.41
C VAL A 10 -8.75 23.91 -5.90
N VAL A 11 -7.86 23.30 -5.12
CA VAL A 11 -7.87 23.42 -3.67
C VAL A 11 -7.24 24.76 -3.28
N THR A 12 -8.04 25.70 -2.77
CA THR A 12 -7.55 26.99 -2.27
C THR A 12 -6.83 26.82 -0.92
N PRO A 13 -5.97 27.77 -0.52
CA PRO A 13 -5.31 27.74 0.79
C PRO A 13 -6.30 27.58 1.95
N GLU A 14 -7.45 28.26 1.92
CA GLU A 14 -8.48 28.16 2.97
C GLU A 14 -9.21 26.82 2.96
N MET A 15 -9.28 26.15 1.81
CA MET A 15 -9.79 24.78 1.74
C MET A 15 -8.76 23.78 2.29
N ARG A 16 -7.47 23.95 2.02
CA ARG A 16 -6.39 23.15 2.63
C ARG A 16 -6.44 23.23 4.15
N VAL A 17 -6.43 24.43 4.72
CA VAL A 17 -6.51 24.63 6.18
C VAL A 17 -7.72 23.92 6.79
N ARG A 18 -8.88 23.94 6.12
CA ARG A 18 -10.09 23.23 6.58
C ARG A 18 -10.00 21.71 6.45
N LEU A 19 -9.34 21.22 5.41
CA LEU A 19 -9.13 19.78 5.21
C LEU A 19 -8.14 19.26 6.25
N ASP A 20 -7.03 19.95 6.46
CA ASP A 20 -6.00 19.59 7.45
C ASP A 20 -6.61 19.58 8.86
N ALA A 21 -7.33 20.65 9.25
CA ALA A 21 -8.00 20.70 10.55
C ALA A 21 -9.06 19.59 10.73
N LYS A 22 -9.72 19.17 9.63
CA LYS A 22 -10.67 18.06 9.66
C LYS A 22 -9.95 16.72 9.82
N GLU A 23 -8.85 16.52 9.11
CA GLU A 23 -8.00 15.34 9.21
C GLU A 23 -7.44 15.18 10.63
N ASP A 24 -6.89 16.25 11.21
CA ASP A 24 -6.43 16.30 12.60
C ASP A 24 -7.54 15.93 13.58
N SER A 25 -8.76 16.45 13.37
CA SER A 25 -9.91 16.15 14.23
C SER A 25 -10.33 14.68 14.16
N ILE A 26 -10.22 14.05 12.98
CA ILE A 26 -10.52 12.65 12.76
C ILE A 26 -9.45 11.79 13.43
N GLN A 27 -8.17 12.08 13.19
CA GLN A 27 -7.06 11.37 13.83
C GLN A 27 -7.13 11.45 15.35
N LYS A 28 -7.41 12.64 15.91
CA LYS A 28 -7.54 12.81 17.37
C LYS A 28 -8.74 12.06 17.95
N ARG A 29 -9.85 12.00 17.22
CA ARG A 29 -11.07 11.29 17.64
C ARG A 29 -10.92 9.78 17.55
N TYR A 30 -10.15 9.31 16.58
CA TYR A 30 -9.88 7.90 16.33
C TYR A 30 -8.38 7.64 16.46
N ALA A 31 -7.77 8.04 17.58
CA ALA A 31 -6.38 7.72 17.85
C ALA A 31 -6.27 6.19 17.99
N TYR A 32 -5.80 5.52 16.94
CA TYR A 32 -5.54 4.09 16.93
C TYR A 32 -4.03 3.86 16.92
N GLU A 33 -3.60 2.76 17.53
CA GLU A 33 -2.22 2.31 17.42
C GLU A 33 -1.95 1.95 15.96
N ARG A 34 -1.08 2.73 15.30
CA ARG A 34 -0.72 2.47 13.90
C ARG A 34 -0.11 1.08 13.79
N ALA A 35 -0.52 0.35 12.76
CA ALA A 35 0.14 -0.89 12.38
C ALA A 35 1.64 -0.65 12.12
N SER A 36 2.41 -1.73 12.08
CA SER A 36 3.84 -1.72 11.78
C SER A 36 4.16 -2.52 10.51
N VAL A 37 5.41 -2.43 10.03
CA VAL A 37 5.89 -3.29 8.93
C VAL A 37 5.70 -4.78 9.23
N SER A 38 5.84 -5.19 10.49
CA SER A 38 5.61 -6.59 10.90
C SER A 38 4.16 -7.02 10.62
N ASP A 39 3.19 -6.13 10.79
CA ASP A 39 1.79 -6.42 10.50
C ASP A 39 1.55 -6.57 9.00
N ILE A 40 2.20 -5.76 8.15
CA ILE A 40 2.18 -5.97 6.69
C ILE A 40 2.67 -7.38 6.34
N VAL A 41 3.80 -7.83 6.91
CA VAL A 41 4.34 -9.16 6.63
C VAL A 41 3.43 -10.28 7.16
N LYS A 42 2.74 -10.10 8.28
CA LYS A 42 1.69 -11.05 8.74
C LYS A 42 0.54 -11.15 7.74
N HIS A 43 0.12 -10.02 7.17
CA HIS A 43 -0.92 -10.01 6.13
C HIS A 43 -0.44 -10.71 4.85
N ILE A 44 0.79 -10.46 4.41
CA ILE A 44 1.41 -11.16 3.27
C ILE A 44 1.41 -12.68 3.54
N ASP A 45 1.89 -13.13 4.69
CA ASP A 45 1.93 -14.55 5.07
C ASP A 45 0.54 -15.19 5.04
N TYR A 46 -0.46 -14.50 5.60
CA TYR A 46 -1.84 -14.97 5.58
C TYR A 46 -2.37 -15.14 4.14
N ILE A 47 -2.15 -14.14 3.28
CA ILE A 47 -2.63 -14.17 1.89
C ILE A 47 -1.88 -15.25 1.10
N VAL A 48 -0.57 -15.38 1.25
CA VAL A 48 0.23 -16.43 0.61
C VAL A 48 -0.30 -17.82 0.99
N ARG A 49 -0.67 -18.05 2.26
CA ARG A 49 -1.29 -19.32 2.69
C ARG A 49 -2.67 -19.56 2.09
N LEU A 50 -3.43 -18.50 1.82
CA LEU A 50 -4.79 -18.62 1.26
C LEU A 50 -4.79 -18.84 -0.25
N VAL A 51 -3.99 -18.08 -0.99
CA VAL A 51 -4.08 -18.02 -2.46
C VAL A 51 -2.79 -18.40 -3.19
N GLY A 52 -1.70 -18.68 -2.46
CA GLY A 52 -0.41 -19.04 -3.02
C GLY A 52 0.47 -17.83 -3.38
N ILE A 53 1.79 -18.05 -3.38
CA ILE A 53 2.79 -17.00 -3.57
C ILE A 53 2.71 -16.31 -4.93
N ASP A 54 2.20 -16.99 -5.97
CA ASP A 54 2.11 -16.45 -7.33
C ASP A 54 1.00 -15.40 -7.53
N HIS A 55 0.25 -15.09 -6.46
CA HIS A 55 -0.93 -14.24 -6.47
C HIS A 55 -0.83 -13.03 -5.53
N VAL A 56 0.36 -12.75 -4.97
CA VAL A 56 0.58 -11.67 -4.00
C VAL A 56 1.50 -10.60 -4.58
N GLY A 57 1.21 -9.33 -4.30
CA GLY A 57 2.03 -8.18 -4.69
C GLY A 57 1.93 -7.06 -3.66
N ILE A 58 2.68 -5.97 -3.89
CA ILE A 58 2.69 -4.79 -3.01
C ILE A 58 1.96 -3.63 -3.67
N GLY A 59 1.10 -2.96 -2.91
CA GLY A 59 0.56 -1.64 -3.23
C GLY A 59 0.53 -0.82 -1.94
N SER A 60 1.38 0.21 -1.85
CA SER A 60 1.61 0.93 -0.59
C SER A 60 0.53 1.96 -0.26
N ASP A 61 -0.17 2.47 -1.27
CA ASP A 61 -1.07 3.61 -1.15
C ASP A 61 -0.38 4.85 -0.54
N PHE A 62 0.92 5.01 -0.82
CA PHE A 62 1.66 6.25 -0.53
C PHE A 62 0.95 7.44 -1.19
N ASP A 63 0.93 8.58 -0.52
CA ASP A 63 0.14 9.79 -0.86
C ASP A 63 -1.39 9.59 -0.88
N GLY A 64 -1.89 8.38 -0.60
CA GLY A 64 -3.32 8.02 -0.53
C GLY A 64 -3.85 7.78 0.88
N GLY A 65 -3.01 7.91 1.91
CA GLY A 65 -3.34 7.61 3.31
C GLY A 65 -2.77 6.28 3.81
N GLY A 66 -1.96 5.59 2.99
CA GLY A 66 -1.16 4.45 3.40
C GLY A 66 0.01 4.81 4.32
N GLY A 67 0.89 3.83 4.54
CA GLY A 67 2.05 3.95 5.42
C GLY A 67 1.79 3.48 6.86
N VAL A 68 2.75 2.75 7.40
CA VAL A 68 2.71 2.16 8.76
C VAL A 68 3.94 2.60 9.54
N ASN A 69 4.03 2.29 10.83
CA ASN A 69 5.23 2.57 11.60
C ASN A 69 6.43 1.76 11.06
N GLY A 70 7.51 2.45 10.70
CA GLY A 70 8.73 1.89 10.08
C GLY A 70 8.63 1.70 8.57
N LEU A 71 7.60 2.26 7.93
CA LEU A 71 7.40 2.33 6.49
C LEU A 71 6.42 3.48 6.20
N GLU A 72 6.86 4.69 6.53
CA GLU A 72 6.07 5.90 6.42
C GLU A 72 6.01 6.40 4.98
N ASP A 73 7.12 6.24 4.25
CA ASP A 73 7.25 6.64 2.86
C ASP A 73 8.17 5.71 2.05
N VAL A 74 8.38 6.05 0.78
CA VAL A 74 9.15 5.25 -0.17
C VAL A 74 10.64 5.13 0.18
N SER A 75 11.21 6.07 0.95
CA SER A 75 12.61 6.01 1.36
C SER A 75 12.88 4.87 2.35
N GLU A 76 11.84 4.35 3.02
CA GLU A 76 11.93 3.30 4.03
C GLU A 76 11.52 1.92 3.49
N ILE A 77 11.27 1.82 2.18
CA ILE A 77 10.69 0.62 1.55
C ILE A 77 11.54 -0.65 1.70
N GLU A 78 12.84 -0.48 1.96
CA GLU A 78 13.77 -1.55 2.29
C GLU A 78 13.40 -2.28 3.58
N ALA A 79 12.77 -1.61 4.55
CA ALA A 79 12.33 -2.22 5.80
C ALA A 79 11.36 -3.40 5.58
N LEU A 80 10.48 -3.30 4.57
CA LEU A 80 9.58 -4.39 4.20
C LEU A 80 10.34 -5.60 3.66
N THR A 81 11.35 -5.38 2.82
CA THR A 81 12.19 -6.48 2.30
C THR A 81 12.96 -7.17 3.43
N LEU A 82 13.52 -6.39 4.37
CA LEU A 82 14.22 -6.94 5.53
C LEU A 82 13.29 -7.81 6.39
N GLU A 83 12.05 -7.38 6.62
CA GLU A 83 11.06 -8.17 7.37
C GLU A 83 10.65 -9.45 6.63
N LEU A 84 10.50 -9.42 5.30
CA LEU A 84 10.25 -10.62 4.50
C LEU A 84 11.40 -11.64 4.60
N VAL A 85 12.65 -11.17 4.54
CA VAL A 85 13.85 -12.01 4.74
C VAL A 85 13.86 -12.61 6.14
N ARG A 86 13.60 -11.81 7.19
CA ARG A 86 13.49 -12.28 8.59
C ARG A 86 12.41 -13.34 8.76
N LYS A 87 11.31 -13.23 8.01
CA LYS A 87 10.21 -14.20 8.02
C LYS A 87 10.54 -15.51 7.27
N GLY A 88 11.64 -15.54 6.51
CA GLY A 88 12.13 -16.74 5.82
C GLY A 88 11.64 -16.87 4.38
N TYR A 89 11.16 -15.79 3.76
CA TYR A 89 10.88 -15.80 2.32
C TYR A 89 12.16 -15.97 1.52
N SER A 90 12.10 -16.82 0.49
CA SER A 90 13.22 -16.98 -0.44
C SER A 90 13.39 -15.73 -1.31
N GLU A 91 14.59 -15.53 -1.86
CA GLU A 91 14.84 -14.46 -2.83
C GLU A 91 13.87 -14.55 -4.03
N GLN A 92 13.56 -15.77 -4.47
CA GLN A 92 12.63 -16.01 -5.56
C GLN A 92 11.20 -15.58 -5.20
N ASP A 93 10.74 -15.85 -3.99
CA ASP A 93 9.41 -15.42 -3.53
C ASP A 93 9.34 -13.91 -3.32
N ILE A 94 10.41 -13.31 -2.78
CA ILE A 94 10.53 -11.85 -2.64
C ILE A 94 10.46 -11.17 -4.02
N ALA A 95 11.16 -11.70 -5.03
CA ALA A 95 11.10 -11.18 -6.39
C ALA A 95 9.69 -11.27 -7.02
N LYS A 96 8.94 -12.33 -6.70
CA LYS A 96 7.52 -12.47 -7.11
C LYS A 96 6.65 -11.38 -6.48
N ILE A 97 6.76 -11.18 -5.17
CA ILE A 97 6.00 -10.18 -4.40
C ILE A 97 6.31 -8.76 -4.90
N TRP A 98 7.58 -8.44 -5.15
CA TRP A 98 8.01 -7.09 -5.55
C TRP A 98 7.63 -6.69 -6.97
N GLY A 99 7.22 -7.63 -7.82
CA GLY A 99 6.78 -7.27 -9.16
C GLY A 99 6.64 -8.44 -10.12
N GLY A 100 7.29 -9.58 -9.88
CA GLY A 100 7.19 -10.74 -10.77
C GLY A 100 5.74 -11.15 -11.04
N ASN A 101 4.91 -11.17 -10.00
CA ASN A 101 3.49 -11.51 -10.13
C ASN A 101 2.70 -10.45 -10.88
N LEU A 102 2.95 -9.16 -10.59
CA LEU A 102 2.30 -8.04 -11.28
C LEU A 102 2.63 -8.06 -12.78
N LEU A 103 3.91 -8.23 -13.13
CA LEU A 103 4.38 -8.27 -14.51
C LEU A 103 3.77 -9.44 -15.28
N ARG A 104 3.66 -10.62 -14.66
CA ARG A 104 2.97 -11.78 -15.24
C ARG A 104 1.52 -11.44 -15.60
N VAL A 105 0.76 -10.87 -14.67
CA VAL A 105 -0.65 -10.50 -14.89
C VAL A 105 -0.79 -9.40 -15.95
N LEU A 106 0.06 -8.38 -15.89
CA LEU A 106 0.08 -7.30 -16.88
C LEU A 106 0.37 -7.82 -18.30
N GLY A 107 1.27 -8.79 -18.43
CA GLY A 107 1.55 -9.48 -19.69
C GLY A 107 0.33 -10.20 -20.26
N GLN A 108 -0.39 -10.95 -19.42
CA GLN A 108 -1.62 -11.66 -19.82
C GLN A 108 -2.73 -10.68 -20.26
N ALA A 109 -2.89 -9.56 -19.57
CA ALA A 109 -3.88 -8.54 -19.92
C ALA A 109 -3.59 -7.89 -21.29
N LYS A 110 -2.31 -7.69 -21.64
CA LYS A 110 -1.90 -7.09 -22.92
C LYS A 110 -2.09 -8.00 -24.13
N VAL A 111 -1.96 -9.32 -23.94
CA VAL A 111 -2.11 -10.31 -25.03
C VAL A 111 -3.59 -10.54 -25.39
N THR A 112 -4.53 -10.09 -24.56
CA THR A 112 -5.97 -10.31 -24.75
C THR A 112 -6.65 -9.16 -25.52
N GLN A 113 -5.96 -8.49 -26.46
CA GLN A 113 -6.52 -7.44 -27.32
C GLN A 113 -6.43 -7.80 -28.80
#